data_AF-A0A7X3KXG1-F1
#
_entry.id   AF-A0A7X3KXG1-F1
#
_cell.length_a   1.000
_cell.length_b   1.000
_cell.length_c   1.000
_cell.angle_alpha   90.00
_cell.angle_beta   90.00
_cell.angle_gamma   90.00
#
_symmetry.space_group_name_H-M   'P 1'
#
loop_
_entity.id
_entity.type
_entity.pdbx_description
1 polymer ?
#
loop_
_entity_poly.entity_id
_entity_poly.type
_entity_poly.pdbx_seq_one_letter_code
_entity_poly.pdbx_strand_id
1 'polypeptide(L)'
;MVMNRPLTPGEIALAHQIFADAVDYASVRILHRNFVFWQGGRYIITPNGNIYLGRKLRGIDDFSRAGLGLQALFIHEMAHVWQHQRGVNVLWRGGCEQVLHFLGFNQYRYRLTAGKALHDYKLEQQGDILRDFFLAGQGHAAPYGVEEYLVALGSQGATIV
;
A
#
# COMPACT_ATOMS: atom_id res chain seq x y z
N MET A 1 -12.14 20.33 -10.43
CA MET A 1 -11.50 19.12 -9.88
C MET A 1 -11.96 18.96 -8.45
N VAL A 2 -12.53 17.81 -8.08
CA VAL A 2 -12.99 17.58 -6.70
C VAL A 2 -11.76 17.51 -5.78
N MET A 3 -11.75 18.24 -4.68
CA MET A 3 -10.57 18.31 -3.78
C MET A 3 -10.36 17.02 -2.98
N ASN A 4 -11.41 16.20 -2.84
CA ASN A 4 -11.39 14.88 -2.22
C ASN A 4 -12.47 13.99 -2.88
N ARG A 5 -12.27 12.68 -2.87
CA ARG A 5 -13.27 11.72 -3.38
C ARG A 5 -13.23 10.40 -2.62
N PRO A 6 -14.33 9.64 -2.57
CA PRO A 6 -14.28 8.23 -2.18
C PRO A 6 -13.47 7.40 -3.19
N LEU A 7 -13.17 6.15 -2.83
CA LEU A 7 -12.69 5.16 -3.79
C LEU A 7 -13.74 4.90 -4.88
N THR A 8 -13.30 4.69 -6.11
CA THR A 8 -14.18 4.22 -7.20
C THR A 8 -14.54 2.75 -6.99
N PRO A 9 -15.62 2.24 -7.62
CA PRO A 9 -15.90 0.80 -7.61
C PRO A 9 -14.73 -0.05 -8.12
N GLY A 10 -14.00 0.44 -9.12
CA GLY A 10 -12.82 -0.24 -9.65
C GLY A 10 -11.66 -0.27 -8.66
N GLU A 11 -11.41 0.82 -7.95
CA GLU A 11 -10.39 0.88 -6.88
C GLU A 11 -10.73 -0.04 -5.71
N ILE A 12 -12.02 -0.11 -5.33
CA ILE A 12 -12.49 -1.04 -4.30
C ILE A 12 -12.27 -2.49 -4.76
N ALA A 13 -12.69 -2.84 -5.98
CA ALA A 13 -12.50 -4.18 -6.53
C ALA A 13 -11.01 -4.55 -6.66
N LEU A 14 -10.15 -3.58 -6.98
CA LEU A 14 -8.70 -3.78 -7.04
C LEU A 14 -8.13 -4.09 -5.65
N ALA A 15 -8.48 -3.29 -4.64
CA ALA A 15 -8.01 -3.50 -3.27
C ALA A 15 -8.61 -4.75 -2.63
N HIS A 16 -9.86 -5.12 -2.95
CA HIS A 16 -10.54 -6.30 -2.40
C HIS A 16 -9.82 -7.60 -2.73
N GLN A 17 -9.11 -7.68 -3.87
CA GLN A 17 -8.28 -8.83 -4.23
C GLN A 17 -7.16 -9.13 -3.21
N ILE A 18 -6.73 -8.11 -2.47
CA ILE A 18 -5.62 -8.22 -1.52
C ILE A 18 -6.12 -8.18 -0.09
N PHE A 19 -7.03 -7.25 0.20
CA PHE A 19 -7.47 -6.94 1.54
C PHE A 19 -8.81 -7.57 1.93
N ALA A 20 -9.54 -8.17 0.98
CA ALA A 20 -10.87 -8.73 1.20
C ALA A 20 -11.74 -7.79 2.06
N ASP A 21 -12.30 -8.27 3.16
CA ASP A 21 -13.13 -7.47 4.06
C ASP A 21 -12.33 -6.86 5.23
N ALA A 22 -11.00 -6.92 5.20
CA ALA A 22 -10.13 -6.41 6.26
C ALA A 22 -10.00 -4.88 6.27
N VAL A 23 -10.59 -4.20 5.28
CA VAL A 23 -10.60 -2.73 5.15
C VAL A 23 -12.03 -2.24 5.02
N ASP A 24 -12.41 -1.26 5.84
CA ASP A 24 -13.60 -0.45 5.60
C ASP A 24 -13.31 0.57 4.48
N TYR A 25 -13.62 0.17 3.24
CA TYR A 25 -13.39 0.98 2.04
C TYR A 25 -14.23 2.26 2.01
N ALA A 26 -15.38 2.29 2.68
CA ALA A 26 -16.29 3.44 2.65
C ALA A 26 -15.71 4.65 3.42
N SER A 27 -14.85 4.38 4.40
CA SER A 27 -14.14 5.41 5.17
C SER A 27 -13.00 6.08 4.39
N VAL A 28 -12.46 5.42 3.35
CA VAL A 28 -11.24 5.84 2.66
C VAL A 28 -11.53 7.01 1.71
N ARG A 29 -10.68 8.03 1.77
CA ARG A 29 -10.71 9.17 0.83
C ARG A 29 -9.39 9.35 0.10
N ILE A 30 -9.48 9.69 -1.17
CA ILE A 30 -8.38 10.17 -1.99
C ILE A 30 -8.47 11.71 -2.05
N LEU A 31 -7.42 12.40 -1.60
CA LEU A 31 -7.36 13.85 -1.54
C LEU A 31 -6.38 14.40 -2.57
N HIS A 32 -6.83 15.34 -3.39
CA HIS A 32 -6.02 15.95 -4.44
C HIS A 32 -5.22 17.15 -3.88
N ARG A 33 -4.53 16.90 -2.77
CA ARG A 33 -3.67 17.87 -2.08
C ARG A 33 -2.48 17.17 -1.45
N ASN A 34 -1.41 17.92 -1.21
CA ASN A 34 -0.29 17.42 -0.42
C ASN A 34 -0.72 17.28 1.05
N PHE A 35 -0.18 16.27 1.74
CA PHE A 35 -0.26 16.15 3.18
C PHE A 35 0.69 17.15 3.87
N VAL A 36 1.93 17.26 3.38
CA VAL A 36 2.95 18.22 3.84
C VAL A 36 3.43 19.11 2.70
N PHE A 37 3.84 20.36 2.98
CA PHE A 37 4.18 21.33 1.92
C PHE A 37 5.38 20.90 1.06
N TRP A 38 6.30 20.09 1.61
CA TRP A 38 7.47 19.56 0.91
C TRP A 38 7.23 18.20 0.22
N GLN A 39 6.00 17.66 0.22
CA GLN A 39 5.68 16.42 -0.47
C GLN A 39 6.00 16.54 -1.97
N GLY A 40 6.83 15.63 -2.47
CA GLY A 40 7.24 15.60 -3.87
C GLY A 40 6.06 15.38 -4.82
N GLY A 41 6.16 15.91 -6.05
CA GLY A 41 5.03 15.93 -6.97
C GLY A 41 4.49 14.56 -7.40
N ARG A 42 5.32 13.50 -7.38
CA ARG A 42 4.95 12.11 -7.73
C ARG A 42 4.77 11.21 -6.50
N TYR A 43 4.77 11.77 -5.29
CA TYR A 43 4.64 11.01 -4.06
C TYR A 43 3.18 10.95 -3.60
N ILE A 44 2.81 9.82 -3.01
CA ILE A 44 1.59 9.65 -2.23
C ILE A 44 2.00 9.54 -0.75
N ILE A 45 1.15 10.00 0.15
CA ILE A 45 1.33 9.83 1.60
C ILE A 45 -0.03 9.40 2.17
N THR A 46 -0.04 8.34 2.99
CA THR A 46 -1.27 7.76 3.57
C THR A 46 -1.18 7.65 5.09
N PRO A 47 -1.23 8.78 5.83
CA PRO A 47 -0.84 8.80 7.24
C PRO A 47 -1.98 8.46 8.21
N ASN A 48 -3.22 8.63 7.77
CA ASN A 48 -4.42 8.63 8.62
C ASN A 48 -5.62 7.91 7.97
N GLY A 49 -5.33 6.86 7.19
CA GLY A 49 -6.36 6.12 6.44
C GLY A 49 -6.89 6.84 5.19
N ASN A 50 -6.40 8.04 4.89
CA ASN A 50 -6.69 8.77 3.66
C ASN A 50 -5.43 8.94 2.82
N ILE A 51 -5.60 8.95 1.49
CA ILE A 51 -4.54 8.93 0.49
C ILE A 51 -4.34 10.35 -0.06
N TYR A 52 -3.15 10.94 0.10
CA TYR A 52 -2.86 12.32 -0.30
C TYR A 52 -1.99 12.37 -1.57
N LEU A 53 -2.56 12.86 -2.67
CA LEU A 53 -1.88 12.88 -3.97
C LEU A 53 -0.99 14.11 -4.17
N GLY A 54 0.29 13.84 -4.45
CA GLY A 54 1.24 14.83 -4.92
C GLY A 54 0.77 15.49 -6.22
N ARG A 55 1.20 16.74 -6.45
CA ARG A 55 0.71 17.59 -7.55
C ARG A 55 0.64 16.92 -8.95
N LYS A 56 1.56 16.02 -9.29
CA LYS A 56 1.62 15.35 -10.59
C LYS A 56 0.73 14.11 -10.70
N LEU A 57 0.11 13.67 -9.60
CA LEU A 57 -0.78 12.50 -9.55
C LEU A 57 -2.27 12.87 -9.45
N ARG A 58 -2.59 14.15 -9.22
CA ARG A 58 -3.97 14.64 -8.98
C ARG A 58 -4.91 14.54 -10.19
N GLY A 59 -4.40 14.18 -11.37
CA GLY A 59 -5.23 13.88 -12.53
C GLY A 59 -5.68 12.42 -12.61
N ILE A 60 -5.32 11.58 -11.62
CA ILE A 60 -5.75 10.17 -11.57
C ILE A 60 -7.11 10.10 -10.89
N ASP A 61 -8.15 9.99 -11.71
CA ASP A 61 -9.53 9.89 -11.24
C ASP A 61 -9.92 8.45 -10.87
N ASP A 62 -9.20 7.44 -11.38
CA ASP A 62 -9.39 6.03 -11.05
C ASP A 62 -8.08 5.23 -11.20
N PHE A 63 -7.50 4.77 -10.09
CA PHE A 63 -6.26 3.98 -10.11
C PHE A 63 -6.43 2.63 -10.80
N SER A 64 -7.62 2.02 -10.77
CA SER A 64 -7.88 0.72 -11.41
C SER A 64 -7.79 0.79 -12.94
N ARG A 65 -7.93 1.99 -13.51
CA ARG A 65 -7.81 2.26 -14.95
C ARG A 65 -6.44 2.80 -15.34
N ALA A 66 -5.57 3.03 -14.35
CA ALA A 66 -4.21 3.46 -14.60
C ALA A 66 -3.31 2.28 -15.02
N GLY A 67 -2.09 2.59 -15.47
CA GLY A 67 -1.10 1.55 -15.76
C GLY A 67 -0.72 0.76 -14.51
N LEU A 68 -0.26 -0.48 -14.70
CA LEU A 68 0.04 -1.43 -13.62
C LEU A 68 0.91 -0.86 -12.50
N GLY A 69 1.93 -0.05 -12.81
CA GLY A 69 2.78 0.57 -11.79
C GLY A 69 2.02 1.50 -10.83
N LEU A 70 0.98 2.20 -11.32
CA LEU A 70 0.11 3.04 -10.48
C LEU A 70 -0.91 2.21 -9.71
N GLN A 71 -1.40 1.11 -10.28
CA GLN A 71 -2.23 0.14 -9.54
C GLN A 71 -1.45 -0.48 -8.38
N ALA A 72 -0.21 -0.92 -8.64
CA ALA A 72 0.69 -1.47 -7.63
C ALA A 72 1.01 -0.43 -6.54
N LEU A 73 1.30 0.82 -6.93
CA LEU A 73 1.48 1.90 -5.97
C LEU A 73 0.21 2.12 -5.13
N PHE A 74 -0.97 2.08 -5.72
CA PHE A 74 -2.23 2.19 -4.99
C PHE A 74 -2.41 1.05 -3.97
N ILE A 75 -2.08 -0.20 -4.33
CA ILE A 75 -2.10 -1.33 -3.38
C ILE A 75 -1.14 -1.13 -2.21
N HIS A 76 0.06 -0.61 -2.45
CA HIS A 76 1.01 -0.25 -1.38
C HIS A 76 0.38 0.76 -0.42
N GLU A 77 -0.22 1.83 -0.95
CA GLU A 77 -0.87 2.85 -0.13
C GLU A 77 -2.09 2.31 0.63
N MET A 78 -2.85 1.38 0.04
CA MET A 78 -3.94 0.68 0.74
C MET A 78 -3.44 -0.21 1.88
N ALA A 79 -2.20 -0.70 1.84
CA ALA A 79 -1.60 -1.39 2.99
C ALA A 79 -1.47 -0.44 4.19
N HIS A 80 -1.12 0.83 3.96
CA HIS A 80 -1.08 1.84 5.01
C HIS A 80 -2.48 2.20 5.53
N VAL A 81 -3.50 2.21 4.67
CA VAL A 81 -4.89 2.34 5.12
C VAL A 81 -5.26 1.19 6.05
N TRP A 82 -5.00 -0.05 5.64
CA TRP A 82 -5.26 -1.25 6.43
C TRP A 82 -4.53 -1.22 7.78
N GLN A 83 -3.24 -0.87 7.78
CA GLN A 83 -2.46 -0.69 9.00
C GLN A 83 -3.08 0.37 9.93
N HIS A 84 -3.47 1.53 9.39
CA HIS A 84 -4.11 2.59 10.15
C HIS A 84 -5.44 2.14 10.78
N GLN A 85 -6.29 1.44 10.02
CA GLN A 85 -7.58 0.94 10.54
C GLN A 85 -7.40 -0.08 11.68
N ARG A 86 -6.22 -0.73 11.76
CA ARG A 86 -5.83 -1.63 12.86
C ARG A 86 -5.11 -0.91 14.01
N GLY A 87 -5.13 0.42 14.04
CA GLY A 87 -4.56 1.23 15.12
C GLY A 87 -3.05 1.48 14.99
N VAL A 88 -2.43 1.17 13.84
CA VAL A 88 -1.00 1.47 13.62
C VAL A 88 -0.84 2.95 13.30
N ASN A 89 0.02 3.65 14.05
CA ASN A 89 0.39 5.04 13.75
C ASN A 89 1.37 5.08 12.57
N VAL A 90 0.82 5.07 11.35
CA VAL A 90 1.58 5.07 10.08
C VAL A 90 2.47 6.30 9.97
N LEU A 91 1.98 7.49 10.32
CA LEU A 91 2.76 8.72 10.21
C LEU A 91 4.05 8.67 11.06
N TRP A 92 3.93 8.23 12.31
CA TRP A 92 5.08 8.12 13.21
C TRP A 92 6.03 7.01 12.77
N ARG A 93 5.51 5.81 12.48
CA ARG A 93 6.33 4.66 12.10
C ARG A 93 6.98 4.82 10.72
N GLY A 94 6.21 5.20 9.71
CA GLY A 94 6.72 5.50 8.37
C GLY A 94 7.68 6.69 8.37
N GLY A 95 7.42 7.72 9.20
CA GLY A 95 8.35 8.84 9.40
C GLY A 95 9.70 8.40 9.99
N CYS A 96 9.70 7.56 11.02
CA CYS A 96 10.93 6.98 11.57
C CYS A 96 11.67 6.08 10.56
N GLU A 97 10.94 5.27 9.80
CA GLU A 97 11.49 4.41 8.75
C GLU A 97 12.13 5.22 7.62
N GLN A 98 11.49 6.31 7.20
CA GLN A 98 12.01 7.25 6.22
C GLN A 98 13.29 7.96 6.71
N VAL A 99 13.33 8.39 8.00
CA VAL A 99 14.54 8.98 8.60
C VAL A 99 15.69 7.98 8.58
N LEU A 100 15.44 6.73 8.97
CA LEU A 100 16.45 5.68 8.92
C LEU A 100 16.90 5.40 7.47
N HIS A 101 16.00 5.49 6.48
CA HIS A 101 16.38 5.41 5.07
C HIS A 101 17.36 6.52 4.67
N PHE A 102 17.07 7.76 5.05
CA PHE A 102 17.97 8.89 4.81
C PHE A 102 19.32 8.76 5.53
N LEU A 103 19.37 8.02 6.65
CA LEU A 103 20.61 7.69 7.36
C LEU A 103 21.37 6.48 6.75
N GLY A 104 20.93 5.97 5.60
CA GLY A 104 21.61 4.92 4.83
C GLY A 104 21.16 3.49 5.13
N PHE A 105 20.12 3.29 5.96
CA PHE A 105 19.56 1.96 6.18
C PHE A 105 18.59 1.59 5.05
N ASN A 106 18.85 0.49 4.33
CA ASN A 106 17.93 0.04 3.28
C ASN A 106 16.66 -0.57 3.92
N GLN A 107 15.55 0.18 3.83
CA GLN A 107 14.29 -0.14 4.49
C GLN A 107 13.36 -0.98 3.60
N TYR A 108 13.55 -0.91 2.28
CA TYR A 108 12.64 -1.46 1.27
C TYR A 108 12.97 -2.91 0.88
N ARG A 109 14.21 -3.36 1.09
CA ARG A 109 14.56 -4.76 0.81
C ARG A 109 14.03 -5.67 1.92
N TYR A 110 13.19 -6.62 1.55
CA TYR A 110 12.76 -7.72 2.41
C TYR A 110 13.19 -9.06 1.80
N ARG A 111 13.16 -10.10 2.63
CA ARG A 111 13.27 -11.50 2.21
C ARG A 111 12.16 -12.28 2.92
N LEU A 112 11.41 -13.08 2.18
CA LEU A 112 10.45 -13.98 2.80
C LEU A 112 11.20 -15.00 3.69
N THR A 113 10.73 -15.14 4.92
CA THR A 113 11.24 -16.11 5.88
C THR A 113 10.07 -16.98 6.28
N ALA A 114 10.19 -18.29 6.07
CA ALA A 114 9.10 -19.22 6.37
C ALA A 114 8.67 -19.11 7.84
N GLY A 115 7.37 -18.94 8.07
CA GLY A 115 6.79 -18.81 9.41
C GLY A 115 6.91 -17.42 10.04
N LYS A 116 7.54 -16.45 9.35
CA LYS A 116 7.56 -15.06 9.79
C LYS A 116 6.25 -14.39 9.35
N ALA A 117 5.46 -13.92 10.32
CA ALA A 117 4.18 -13.30 10.00
C ALA A 117 4.36 -11.93 9.33
N LEU A 118 3.37 -11.47 8.55
CA LEU A 118 3.42 -10.17 7.88
C LEU A 118 3.70 -9.02 8.87
N HIS A 119 3.08 -9.05 10.05
CA HIS A 119 3.25 -7.99 11.05
C HIS A 119 4.66 -7.89 11.66
N ASP A 120 5.51 -8.92 11.47
CA ASP A 120 6.91 -8.93 11.92
C ASP A 120 7.86 -8.26 10.91
N TYR A 121 7.35 -7.83 9.76
CA TYR A 121 8.07 -7.00 8.79
C TYR A 121 7.93 -5.51 9.13
N LYS A 122 8.89 -4.70 8.67
CA LYS A 122 8.80 -3.23 8.78
C LYS A 122 7.55 -2.71 8.07
N LEU A 123 7.08 -1.53 8.44
CA LEU A 123 5.83 -1.00 7.93
C LEU A 123 5.84 -0.86 6.40
N GLU A 124 6.91 -0.30 5.85
CA GLU A 124 7.09 -0.17 4.40
C GLU A 124 7.28 -1.53 3.71
N GLN A 125 7.96 -2.48 4.38
CA GLN A 125 8.12 -3.84 3.84
C GLN A 125 6.79 -4.57 3.73
N GLN A 126 5.87 -4.36 4.67
CA GLN A 126 4.52 -4.92 4.58
C GLN A 126 3.77 -4.38 3.36
N GLY A 127 3.90 -3.08 3.08
CA GLY A 127 3.36 -2.46 1.87
C GLY A 127 3.96 -3.06 0.60
N ASP A 128 5.28 -3.19 0.55
CA ASP A 128 5.99 -3.81 -0.58
C ASP A 128 5.57 -5.28 -0.78
N ILE A 129 5.46 -6.07 0.29
CA ILE A 129 5.03 -7.47 0.23
C ILE A 129 3.62 -7.58 -0.37
N LEU A 130 2.66 -6.76 0.08
CA LEU A 130 1.29 -6.80 -0.41
C LEU A 130 1.17 -6.31 -1.85
N ARG A 131 1.95 -5.28 -2.23
CA ARG A 131 2.10 -4.84 -3.62
C ARG A 131 2.65 -5.95 -4.51
N ASP A 132 3.73 -6.58 -4.08
CA ASP A 132 4.41 -7.59 -4.89
C ASP A 132 3.59 -8.88 -4.99
N PHE A 133 2.83 -9.23 -3.95
CA PHE A 133 1.82 -10.28 -4.01
C PHE A 133 0.72 -9.99 -5.03
N PHE A 134 0.22 -8.74 -5.08
CA PHE A 134 -0.70 -8.30 -6.12
C PHE A 134 -0.09 -8.47 -7.52
N LEU A 135 1.15 -8.01 -7.73
CA LEU A 135 1.83 -8.14 -9.02
C LEU A 135 1.99 -9.61 -9.44
N ALA A 136 2.36 -10.49 -8.50
CA ALA A 136 2.48 -11.92 -8.75
C ALA A 136 1.12 -12.53 -9.15
N GLY A 137 0.03 -12.15 -8.47
CA GLY A 137 -1.33 -12.59 -8.79
C GLY A 137 -1.82 -12.13 -10.16
N GLN A 138 -1.31 -11.00 -10.66
CA GLN A 138 -1.57 -10.50 -12.02
C GLN A 138 -0.63 -11.12 -13.07
N GLY A 139 0.23 -12.08 -12.71
CA GLY A 139 1.18 -12.72 -13.63
C GLY A 139 2.37 -11.85 -14.02
N HIS A 140 2.66 -10.79 -13.26
CA HIS A 140 3.79 -9.91 -13.49
C HIS A 140 5.00 -10.26 -12.62
N ALA A 141 6.16 -9.72 -12.99
CA ALA A 141 7.40 -9.93 -12.26
C ALA A 141 7.28 -9.42 -10.81
N ALA A 142 7.54 -10.32 -9.86
CA ALA A 142 7.63 -10.05 -8.44
C ALA A 142 8.79 -10.88 -7.85
N PRO A 143 9.30 -10.56 -6.64
CA PRO A 143 10.40 -11.30 -6.03
C PRO A 143 10.10 -12.80 -5.77
N TYR A 144 8.83 -13.16 -5.59
CA TYR A 144 8.35 -14.50 -5.28
C TYR A 144 7.01 -14.78 -6.00
N GLY A 145 6.66 -16.05 -6.19
CA GLY A 145 5.35 -16.46 -6.68
C GLY A 145 4.24 -16.34 -5.61
N VAL A 146 2.97 -16.38 -6.04
CA VAL A 146 1.79 -16.31 -5.16
C VAL A 146 1.84 -17.36 -4.05
N GLU A 147 2.09 -18.62 -4.40
CA GLU A 147 2.18 -19.72 -3.43
C GLU A 147 3.31 -19.53 -2.42
N GLU A 148 4.44 -18.98 -2.84
CA GLU A 148 5.57 -18.73 -1.93
C GLU A 148 5.23 -17.67 -0.88
N TYR A 149 4.48 -16.62 -1.25
CA TYR A 149 3.99 -15.64 -0.28
C TYR A 149 3.02 -16.27 0.72
N LEU A 150 2.03 -17.03 0.24
CA LEU A 150 1.00 -17.64 1.09
C LEU A 150 1.64 -18.61 2.10
N VAL A 151 2.55 -19.48 1.63
CA VAL A 151 3.27 -20.43 2.47
C VAL A 151 4.18 -19.71 3.47
N ALA A 152 4.98 -18.74 3.02
CA ALA A 152 5.94 -18.07 3.89
C ALA A 152 5.27 -17.30 5.03
N LEU A 153 4.15 -16.64 4.73
CA LEU A 153 3.41 -15.79 5.67
C LEU A 153 2.35 -16.57 6.46
N GLY A 154 2.22 -17.89 6.22
CA GLY A 154 1.32 -18.77 6.96
C GLY A 154 -0.16 -18.50 6.69
N SER A 155 -0.51 -18.00 5.51
CA SER A 155 -1.92 -17.78 5.17
C SER A 155 -2.66 -19.11 5.00
N GLN A 156 -3.89 -19.16 5.52
CA GLN A 156 -4.80 -20.28 5.34
C GLN A 156 -5.89 -20.00 4.28
N GLY A 157 -5.85 -18.83 3.64
CA GLY A 157 -6.81 -18.38 2.64
C GLY A 157 -6.15 -17.93 1.35
N ALA A 158 -6.92 -17.28 0.48
CA ALA A 158 -6.42 -16.75 -0.80
C ALA A 158 -5.65 -15.42 -0.67
N THR A 159 -5.72 -14.76 0.50
CA THR A 159 -5.08 -13.47 0.78
C THR A 159 -4.08 -13.58 1.93
N ILE A 160 -3.12 -12.65 1.98
CA ILE A 160 -2.10 -12.61 3.04
C ILE A 160 -2.64 -11.97 4.35
N VAL A 161 -3.62 -11.08 4.23
CA VAL A 161 -4.21 -10.30 5.32
C VAL A 161 -5.54 -10.85 5.79
#